data_AF-A0A957W197-F1
#
_entry.id   AF-A0A957W197-F1
#
_cell.length_a   1.000
_cell.length_b   1.000
_cell.length_c   1.000
_cell.angle_alpha   90.00
_cell.angle_beta   90.00
_cell.angle_gamma   90.00
#
_symmetry.space_group_name_H-M   'P 1'
#
loop_
_entity.id
_entity.type
_entity.pdbx_description
1 polymer ?
#
loop_
_entity_poly.entity_id
_entity_poly.type
_entity_poly.pdbx_seq_one_letter_code
_entity_poly.pdbx_strand_id
1 'polypeptide(L)'
;MERVSSFMNNVNLSRFGERGKSISPKPTANHRRWLWKTAVRYGLWLVLAATANANRRHFGLTTTWLPHLLGNSVALFLPEIYRLIDSGLQLAERLPADRYPTPAALRLSLNEVVADNPDYVDYVAPAALAYIVSHPHFNIYRGSWGEKNILGFGFDSIPHSTTAYALSTMIYDSIEAVDSHTPANAVISTPVKFAAKHKIAVVGTILAGLTLFYETSEFLIHKAELKARNNDVSQINMMWSLKDTIYDILSNTMGWAAATYFRGGRR
;
A
#
# COMPACT_ATOMS: atom_id res chain seq x y z
N MET A 1 -30.28 28.95 -12.91
CA MET A 1 -29.36 29.12 -11.76
C MET A 1 -30.13 29.33 -10.45
N GLU A 2 -31.17 28.52 -10.18
CA GLU A 2 -32.01 28.67 -8.97
C GLU A 2 -32.05 27.41 -8.08
N ARG A 3 -31.33 26.34 -8.44
CA ARG A 3 -31.29 25.08 -7.67
C ARG A 3 -30.09 24.92 -6.72
N VAL A 4 -29.21 25.92 -6.61
CA VAL A 4 -28.05 25.88 -5.70
C VAL A 4 -28.32 26.62 -4.37
N SER A 5 -29.35 27.48 -4.32
CA SER A 5 -29.72 28.26 -3.13
C SER A 5 -30.42 27.44 -2.03
N SER A 6 -31.08 26.34 -2.39
CA SER A 6 -31.88 25.54 -1.44
C SER A 6 -31.07 24.61 -0.52
N PHE A 7 -29.76 24.43 -0.74
CA PHE A 7 -28.96 23.49 0.05
C PHE A 7 -28.30 24.14 1.29
N MET A 8 -28.24 25.47 1.37
CA MET A 8 -27.57 26.16 2.50
C MET A 8 -28.53 26.70 3.59
N ASN A 9 -29.85 26.61 3.41
CA ASN A 9 -30.81 27.23 4.34
C ASN A 9 -31.41 26.29 5.42
N ASN A 10 -30.91 25.06 5.58
CA ASN A 10 -31.40 24.13 6.61
C ASN A 10 -30.42 23.86 7.77
N VAL A 11 -29.37 24.67 7.94
CA VAL A 11 -28.54 24.62 9.15
C VAL A 11 -29.13 25.60 10.17
N ASN A 12 -30.04 25.09 10.98
CA ASN A 12 -30.70 25.80 12.07
C ASN A 12 -29.69 26.08 13.21
N LEU A 13 -28.91 27.16 13.09
CA LEU A 13 -27.85 27.56 14.04
C LEU A 13 -28.37 28.29 15.29
N SER A 14 -29.68 28.39 15.51
CA SER A 14 -30.26 29.23 16.59
C SER A 14 -30.64 28.47 17.87
N ARG A 15 -30.22 27.22 18.07
CA ARG A 15 -30.52 26.43 19.29
C ARG A 15 -29.34 26.08 20.21
N PHE A 16 -28.15 26.66 20.00
CA PHE A 16 -27.01 26.46 20.92
C PHE A 16 -26.85 27.63 21.89
N GLY A 17 -27.92 27.88 22.65
CA GLY A 17 -28.03 28.99 23.57
C GLY A 17 -28.17 28.58 25.04
N GLU A 18 -27.80 27.37 25.46
CA GLU A 18 -27.76 27.05 26.90
C GLU A 18 -26.53 26.22 27.31
N ARG A 19 -25.98 26.66 28.44
CA ARG A 19 -24.71 26.29 29.04
C ARG A 19 -24.77 24.88 29.61
N GLY A 20 -24.11 23.94 28.95
CA GLY A 20 -23.57 22.74 29.60
C GLY A 20 -22.07 22.76 29.40
N LYS A 21 -21.28 22.63 30.47
CA LYS A 21 -19.81 22.50 30.38
C LYS A 21 -19.48 21.47 29.30
N SER A 22 -18.94 21.94 28.18
CA SER A 22 -18.41 21.10 27.10
C SER A 22 -17.20 20.36 27.66
N ILE A 23 -17.45 19.23 28.31
CA ILE A 23 -16.44 18.21 28.53
C ILE A 23 -16.25 17.62 27.14
N SER A 24 -15.37 18.23 26.33
CA SER A 24 -14.96 17.60 25.08
C SER A 24 -14.46 16.20 25.45
N PRO A 25 -15.12 15.11 25.02
CA PRO A 25 -14.71 13.78 25.42
C PRO A 25 -13.26 13.61 25.01
N LYS A 26 -12.40 13.23 25.96
CA LYS A 26 -10.98 12.97 25.65
C LYS A 26 -10.95 11.93 24.53
N PRO A 27 -10.17 12.14 23.46
CA PRO A 27 -10.10 11.19 22.37
C PRO A 27 -9.74 9.81 22.91
N THR A 28 -10.46 8.78 22.44
CA THR A 28 -10.20 7.39 22.82
C THR A 28 -8.79 6.99 22.41
N ALA A 29 -8.24 5.93 23.01
CA ALA A 29 -6.92 5.42 22.62
C ALA A 29 -6.86 5.09 21.11
N ASN A 30 -7.96 4.56 20.55
CA ASN A 30 -8.09 4.27 19.13
C ASN A 30 -8.03 5.52 18.25
N HIS A 31 -8.65 6.63 18.68
CA HIS A 31 -8.58 7.88 17.93
C HIS A 31 -7.15 8.45 17.89
N ARG A 32 -6.42 8.39 19.02
CA ARG A 32 -5.00 8.82 19.06
C ARG A 32 -4.12 7.96 18.15
N ARG A 33 -4.31 6.64 18.16
CA ARG A 33 -3.59 5.72 17.28
C ARG A 33 -3.85 6.06 15.81
N TRP A 34 -5.11 6.28 15.44
CA TRP A 34 -5.49 6.65 14.07
C TRP A 34 -4.84 7.95 13.61
N LEU A 35 -4.86 9.00 14.45
CA LEU A 35 -4.19 10.27 14.13
C LEU A 35 -2.68 10.10 13.94
N TRP A 36 -2.03 9.34 14.83
CA TRP A 36 -0.60 9.08 14.75
C TRP A 36 -0.22 8.35 13.46
N LYS A 37 -0.93 7.26 13.13
CA LYS A 37 -0.65 6.45 11.93
C LYS A 37 -0.91 7.23 10.65
N THR A 38 -1.92 8.10 10.65
CA THR A 38 -2.16 9.05 9.56
C THR A 38 -1.02 10.08 9.43
N ALA A 39 -0.53 10.63 10.53
CA ALA A 39 0.63 11.53 10.52
C ALA A 39 1.89 10.82 9.98
N VAL A 40 2.10 9.54 10.31
CA VAL A 40 3.19 8.73 9.75
C VAL A 40 3.06 8.59 8.23
N ARG A 41 1.86 8.33 7.68
CA ARG A 41 1.66 8.26 6.22
C ARG A 41 2.04 9.57 5.52
N TYR A 42 1.57 10.70 6.03
CA TYR A 42 1.93 12.01 5.47
C TYR A 42 3.42 12.31 5.60
N GLY A 43 4.03 11.97 6.74
CA GLY A 43 5.48 12.09 6.93
C GLY A 43 6.28 11.26 5.94
N LEU A 44 5.92 9.98 5.75
CA LEU A 44 6.51 9.09 4.76
C LEU A 44 6.37 9.67 3.35
N TRP A 45 5.20 10.21 3.00
CA TRP A 45 4.98 10.82 1.69
C TRP A 45 5.88 12.03 1.45
N LEU A 46 6.07 12.90 2.45
CA LEU A 46 6.96 14.06 2.33
C LEU A 46 8.41 13.64 2.09
N VAL A 47 8.89 12.64 2.84
CA VAL A 47 10.25 12.10 2.67
C VAL A 47 10.39 11.42 1.30
N LEU A 48 9.40 10.63 0.88
CA LEU A 48 9.33 10.00 -0.43
C LEU A 48 9.40 11.05 -1.56
N ALA A 49 8.64 12.14 -1.46
CA ALA A 49 8.64 13.22 -2.45
C ALA A 49 10.01 13.94 -2.51
N ALA A 50 10.65 14.15 -1.36
CA ALA A 50 12.01 14.69 -1.30
C ALA A 50 13.01 13.75 -1.98
N THR A 51 12.97 12.45 -1.68
CA THR A 51 13.82 11.43 -2.32
C THR A 51 13.56 11.35 -3.82
N ALA A 52 12.29 11.40 -4.27
CA ALA A 52 11.94 11.40 -5.68
C ALA A 52 12.52 12.62 -6.41
N ASN A 53 12.44 13.81 -5.82
CA ASN A 53 13.04 15.02 -6.40
C ASN A 53 14.58 14.95 -6.41
N ALA A 54 15.21 14.34 -5.38
CA ALA A 54 16.65 14.12 -5.37
C ALA A 54 17.08 13.15 -6.49
N ASN A 55 16.40 12.02 -6.64
CA ASN A 55 16.63 11.06 -7.73
C ASN A 55 16.42 11.69 -9.11
N ARG A 56 15.36 12.49 -9.30
CA ARG A 56 15.13 13.24 -10.54
C ARG A 56 16.30 14.17 -10.88
N ARG A 57 16.82 14.91 -9.90
CA ARG A 57 17.93 15.86 -10.11
C ARG A 57 19.27 15.16 -10.36
N HIS A 58 19.53 14.06 -9.65
CA HIS A 58 20.79 13.33 -9.74
C HIS A 58 20.88 12.51 -11.04
N PHE A 59 19.84 11.74 -11.36
CA PHE A 59 19.84 10.81 -12.49
C PHE A 59 19.25 11.39 -13.76
N GLY A 60 18.33 12.36 -13.68
CA GLY A 60 17.67 12.94 -14.84
C GLY A 60 16.83 11.96 -15.68
N LEU A 61 16.51 10.79 -15.14
CA LEU A 61 15.74 9.72 -15.81
C LEU A 61 14.35 9.61 -15.16
N THR A 62 13.29 9.43 -15.94
CA THR A 62 11.91 9.37 -15.42
C THR A 62 11.65 8.09 -14.63
N THR A 63 12.25 6.98 -15.06
CA THR A 63 12.17 5.65 -14.44
C THR A 63 12.64 5.62 -12.99
N THR A 64 13.53 6.52 -12.59
CA THR A 64 14.16 6.51 -11.26
C THR A 64 13.32 7.17 -10.17
N TRP A 65 12.24 7.88 -10.54
CA TRP A 65 11.43 8.61 -9.57
C TRP A 65 9.94 8.60 -9.84
N LEU A 66 9.50 8.67 -11.10
CA LEU A 66 8.08 8.87 -11.40
C LEU A 66 7.23 7.64 -11.01
N PRO A 67 7.59 6.40 -11.40
CA PRO A 67 6.80 5.22 -11.01
C PRO A 67 6.75 5.06 -9.49
N HIS A 68 7.88 5.27 -8.81
CA HIS A 68 7.97 5.14 -7.35
C HIS A 68 7.17 6.23 -6.63
N LEU A 69 7.27 7.49 -7.05
CA LEU A 69 6.51 8.59 -6.47
C LEU A 69 5.01 8.37 -6.67
N LEU A 70 4.59 8.05 -7.89
CA LEU A 70 3.17 7.86 -8.21
C LEU A 70 2.60 6.66 -7.48
N GLY A 71 3.24 5.48 -7.59
CA GLY A 71 2.77 4.25 -6.97
C GLY A 71 2.68 4.35 -5.45
N ASN A 72 3.74 4.86 -4.80
CA ASN A 72 3.72 5.05 -3.35
C ASN A 72 2.77 6.16 -2.91
N SER A 73 2.56 7.22 -3.70
CA SER A 73 1.56 8.25 -3.36
C SER A 73 0.14 7.67 -3.39
N VAL A 74 -0.19 6.89 -4.41
CA VAL A 74 -1.49 6.20 -4.49
C VAL A 74 -1.66 5.25 -3.32
N ALA A 75 -0.64 4.45 -2.98
CA ALA A 75 -0.71 3.54 -1.84
C ALA A 75 -0.88 4.29 -0.51
N LEU A 76 -0.06 5.31 -0.23
CA LEU A 76 -0.10 6.08 1.02
C LEU A 76 -1.41 6.84 1.21
N PHE A 77 -2.03 7.32 0.13
CA PHE A 77 -3.30 8.06 0.15
C PHE A 77 -4.53 7.22 -0.20
N LEU A 78 -4.38 5.90 -0.36
CA LEU A 78 -5.50 5.05 -0.74
C LEU A 78 -6.71 5.17 0.20
N PRO A 79 -6.53 5.26 1.55
CA PRO A 79 -7.66 5.48 2.46
C PRO A 79 -8.45 6.75 2.16
N GLU A 80 -7.77 7.88 1.92
CA GLU A 80 -8.42 9.15 1.58
C GLU A 80 -9.09 9.10 0.20
N ILE A 81 -8.38 8.57 -0.80
CA ILE A 81 -8.90 8.42 -2.17
C ILE A 81 -10.17 7.56 -2.14
N TYR A 82 -10.12 6.43 -1.43
CA TYR A 82 -11.25 5.52 -1.32
C TYR A 82 -12.42 6.15 -0.58
N ARG A 83 -12.20 6.81 0.57
CA ARG A 83 -13.26 7.52 1.30
C ARG A 83 -13.92 8.61 0.44
N LEU A 84 -13.14 9.32 -0.37
CA LEU A 84 -13.66 10.32 -1.30
C LEU A 84 -14.55 9.69 -2.38
N ILE A 85 -14.13 8.56 -2.96
CA ILE A 85 -14.92 7.83 -3.95
C ILE A 85 -16.21 7.30 -3.32
N ASP A 86 -16.09 6.65 -2.15
CA ASP A 86 -17.20 6.02 -1.45
C ASP A 86 -18.28 7.02 -1.05
N SER A 87 -17.87 8.13 -0.42
CA SER A 87 -18.78 9.21 -0.02
C SER A 87 -19.29 10.03 -1.21
N GLY A 88 -18.41 10.36 -2.16
CA GLY A 88 -18.77 11.17 -3.34
C GLY A 88 -19.75 10.48 -4.28
N LEU A 89 -19.66 9.15 -4.39
CA LEU A 89 -20.61 8.35 -5.17
C LEU A 89 -21.78 7.82 -4.35
N GLN A 90 -21.81 8.08 -3.03
CA GLN A 90 -22.84 7.57 -2.11
C GLN A 90 -23.01 6.05 -2.25
N LEU A 91 -21.91 5.31 -2.33
CA LEU A 91 -21.94 3.88 -2.66
C LEU A 91 -22.77 3.07 -1.67
N ALA A 92 -22.78 3.46 -0.39
CA ALA A 92 -23.61 2.83 0.64
C ALA A 92 -25.11 2.86 0.31
N GLU A 93 -25.61 4.00 -0.21
CA GLU A 93 -27.03 4.17 -0.56
C GLU A 93 -27.36 3.51 -1.90
N ARG A 94 -26.41 3.54 -2.84
CA ARG A 94 -26.59 3.01 -4.20
C ARG A 94 -26.41 1.50 -4.31
N LEU A 95 -25.65 0.91 -3.39
CA LEU A 95 -25.35 -0.52 -3.36
C LEU A 95 -25.83 -1.14 -2.05
N PRO A 96 -27.15 -1.11 -1.75
CA PRO A 96 -27.66 -1.71 -0.54
C PRO A 96 -27.46 -3.24 -0.59
N ALA A 97 -27.08 -3.81 0.55
CA ALA A 97 -26.59 -5.20 0.63
C ALA A 97 -27.67 -6.25 0.31
N ASP A 98 -28.94 -5.92 0.53
CA ASP A 98 -30.09 -6.75 0.21
C ASP A 98 -30.27 -6.94 -1.31
N ARG A 99 -29.97 -5.90 -2.09
CA ARG A 99 -30.12 -5.90 -3.56
C ARG A 99 -28.83 -6.20 -4.31
N TYR A 100 -27.69 -5.80 -3.76
CA TYR A 100 -26.37 -5.93 -4.38
C TYR A 100 -25.35 -6.56 -3.42
N PRO A 101 -25.53 -7.84 -3.05
CA PRO A 101 -24.73 -8.48 -2.01
C PRO A 101 -23.23 -8.53 -2.34
N THR A 102 -22.88 -8.78 -3.60
CA THR A 102 -21.46 -8.82 -4.03
C THR A 102 -20.77 -7.45 -3.93
N PRO A 103 -21.25 -6.37 -4.58
CA PRO A 103 -20.64 -5.05 -4.42
C PRO A 103 -20.63 -4.54 -2.97
N ALA A 104 -21.68 -4.83 -2.21
CA ALA A 104 -21.74 -4.46 -0.80
C ALA A 104 -20.65 -5.16 0.02
N ALA A 105 -20.46 -6.47 -0.16
CA ALA A 105 -19.41 -7.23 0.50
C ALA A 105 -18.02 -6.65 0.20
N LEU A 106 -17.70 -6.41 -1.08
CA LEU A 106 -16.42 -5.82 -1.49
C LEU A 106 -16.20 -4.42 -0.89
N ARG A 107 -17.25 -3.59 -0.84
CA ARG A 107 -17.19 -2.27 -0.21
C ARG A 107 -16.89 -2.36 1.28
N LEU A 108 -17.58 -3.26 1.99
CA LEU A 108 -17.37 -3.46 3.43
C LEU A 108 -15.95 -3.96 3.73
N SER A 109 -15.43 -4.89 2.93
CA SER A 109 -14.05 -5.37 3.08
C SER A 109 -13.00 -4.28 2.79
N LEU A 110 -13.25 -3.42 1.79
CA LEU A 110 -12.37 -2.27 1.52
C LEU A 110 -12.42 -1.25 2.66
N ASN A 111 -13.60 -0.99 3.24
CA ASN A 111 -13.69 -0.17 4.45
C ASN A 111 -12.83 -0.77 5.56
N GLU A 112 -12.99 -2.06 5.85
CA GLU A 112 -12.28 -2.73 6.93
C GLU A 112 -10.76 -2.70 6.76
N VAL A 113 -10.24 -3.05 5.57
CA VAL A 113 -8.79 -3.22 5.37
C VAL A 113 -8.09 -1.92 5.03
N VAL A 114 -8.78 -0.98 4.37
CA VAL A 114 -8.19 0.26 3.84
C VAL A 114 -8.69 1.49 4.58
N ALA A 115 -9.99 1.73 4.59
CA ALA A 115 -10.54 3.02 5.05
C ALA A 115 -10.48 3.17 6.58
N ASP A 116 -10.87 2.12 7.30
CA ASP A 116 -11.12 2.13 8.73
C ASP A 116 -10.01 1.40 9.51
N ASN A 117 -8.99 0.92 8.80
CA ASN A 117 -7.84 0.27 9.40
C ASN A 117 -6.82 1.30 9.94
N PRO A 118 -6.68 1.46 11.26
CA PRO A 118 -5.68 2.38 11.83
C PRO A 118 -4.24 1.94 11.54
N ASP A 119 -4.03 0.66 11.19
CA ASP A 119 -2.71 0.09 10.92
C ASP A 119 -2.41 -0.02 9.41
N TYR A 120 -3.24 0.55 8.53
CA TYR A 120 -3.04 0.49 7.08
C TYR A 120 -1.63 0.92 6.64
N VAL A 121 -1.04 1.90 7.31
CA VAL A 121 0.34 2.34 7.04
C VAL A 121 1.37 1.23 7.17
N ASP A 122 1.12 0.23 8.02
CA ASP A 122 2.05 -0.89 8.23
C ASP A 122 2.10 -1.81 7.00
N TYR A 123 1.08 -1.79 6.14
CA TYR A 123 1.09 -2.50 4.86
C TYR A 123 1.91 -1.79 3.78
N VAL A 124 1.90 -0.46 3.78
CA VAL A 124 2.46 0.35 2.67
C VAL A 124 3.80 1.00 3.00
N ALA A 125 4.13 1.17 4.29
CA ALA A 125 5.36 1.80 4.73
C ALA A 125 6.63 1.08 4.24
N PRO A 126 6.72 -0.26 4.24
CA PRO A 126 7.93 -0.95 3.75
C PRO A 126 8.29 -0.60 2.31
N ALA A 127 7.29 -0.56 1.41
CA ALA A 127 7.51 -0.18 0.01
C ALA A 127 7.95 1.30 -0.15
N ALA A 128 7.37 2.21 0.64
CA ALA A 128 7.77 3.61 0.63
C ALA A 128 9.19 3.79 1.18
N LEU A 129 9.52 3.08 2.26
CA LEU A 129 10.84 3.11 2.88
C LEU A 129 11.91 2.54 1.96
N ALA A 130 11.61 1.44 1.25
CA ALA A 130 12.47 0.86 0.20
C ALA A 130 12.92 1.93 -0.80
N TYR A 131 11.96 2.72 -1.30
CA TYR A 131 12.32 3.82 -2.20
C TYR A 131 13.06 4.96 -1.50
N ILE A 132 12.71 5.31 -0.26
CA ILE A 132 13.39 6.38 0.49
C ILE A 132 14.88 6.06 0.66
N VAL A 133 15.24 4.80 0.92
CA VAL A 133 16.63 4.36 1.07
C VAL A 133 17.38 4.20 -0.26
N SER A 134 16.72 4.49 -1.39
CA SER A 134 17.37 4.65 -2.71
C SER A 134 17.96 6.05 -2.94
N HIS A 135 17.93 6.94 -1.94
CA HIS A 135 18.40 8.31 -2.08
C HIS A 135 19.85 8.37 -2.61
N PRO A 136 20.19 9.26 -3.56
CA PRO A 136 21.53 9.34 -4.18
C PRO A 136 22.74 9.46 -3.25
N HIS A 137 22.54 9.80 -1.97
CA HIS A 137 23.62 9.99 -1.00
C HIS A 137 23.87 8.76 -0.11
N PHE A 138 22.92 7.83 -0.01
CA PHE A 138 22.99 6.66 0.87
C PHE A 138 22.25 5.46 0.25
N ASN A 139 22.30 5.35 -1.07
CA ASN A 139 21.54 4.39 -1.84
C ASN A 139 21.96 2.95 -1.49
N ILE A 140 21.06 2.18 -0.89
CA ILE A 140 21.34 0.79 -0.47
C ILE A 140 21.39 -0.21 -1.65
N TYR A 141 21.04 0.24 -2.85
CA TYR A 141 21.02 -0.57 -4.07
C TYR A 141 22.29 -0.35 -4.93
N ARG A 142 23.15 0.62 -4.58
CA ARG A 142 24.40 0.90 -5.32
C ARG A 142 25.52 1.49 -4.47
N GLY A 143 26.72 1.52 -5.05
CA GLY A 143 27.91 2.06 -4.40
C GLY A 143 28.28 1.31 -3.12
N SER A 144 29.00 1.97 -2.21
CA SER A 144 29.54 1.32 -1.01
C SER A 144 28.50 0.72 -0.06
N TRP A 145 27.23 1.14 -0.17
CA TRP A 145 26.13 0.57 0.61
C TRP A 145 25.50 -0.64 -0.09
N GLY A 146 25.32 -0.58 -1.41
CA GLY A 146 24.85 -1.73 -2.21
C GLY A 146 25.84 -2.89 -2.29
N GLU A 147 27.13 -2.63 -2.08
CA GLU A 147 28.17 -3.67 -2.01
C GLU A 147 28.25 -4.38 -0.64
N LYS A 148 27.48 -3.92 0.36
CA LYS A 148 27.48 -4.53 1.69
C LYS A 148 26.52 -5.70 1.74
N ASN A 149 27.07 -6.87 2.09
CA ASN A 149 26.33 -8.12 2.10
C ASN A 149 26.47 -8.79 3.47
N ILE A 150 25.38 -9.41 3.94
CA ILE A 150 25.37 -10.29 5.11
C ILE A 150 24.91 -11.66 4.65
N LEU A 151 25.79 -12.67 4.75
CA LEU A 151 25.50 -14.06 4.31
C LEU A 151 25.04 -14.16 2.83
N GLY A 152 25.53 -13.26 1.98
CA GLY A 152 25.18 -13.22 0.56
C GLY A 152 23.97 -12.35 0.21
N PHE A 153 23.17 -11.94 1.19
CA PHE A 153 22.07 -10.99 1.01
C PHE A 153 22.59 -9.55 1.08
N GLY A 154 22.26 -8.74 0.07
CA GLY A 154 22.51 -7.30 0.10
C GLY A 154 21.59 -6.58 1.09
N PHE A 155 21.81 -5.29 1.31
CA PHE A 155 20.92 -4.49 2.14
C PHE A 155 19.53 -4.26 1.52
N ASP A 156 19.42 -4.39 0.20
CA ASP A 156 18.16 -4.42 -0.56
C ASP A 156 17.22 -5.58 -0.17
N SER A 157 17.78 -6.69 0.29
CA SER A 157 17.02 -7.87 0.75
C SER A 157 16.08 -7.57 1.92
N ILE A 158 16.39 -6.53 2.73
CA ILE A 158 15.53 -6.06 3.83
C ILE A 158 14.24 -5.43 3.27
N PRO A 159 14.29 -4.42 2.39
CA PRO A 159 13.13 -3.95 1.64
C PRO A 159 12.28 -5.04 0.97
N HIS A 160 12.91 -6.01 0.30
CA HIS A 160 12.20 -7.11 -0.37
C HIS A 160 11.40 -7.95 0.63
N SER A 161 12.07 -8.48 1.66
CA SER A 161 11.42 -9.30 2.68
C SER A 161 10.34 -8.56 3.47
N THR A 162 10.59 -7.32 3.86
CA THR A 162 9.61 -6.51 4.62
C THR A 162 8.40 -6.11 3.77
N THR A 163 8.60 -5.78 2.49
CA THR A 163 7.50 -5.49 1.55
C THR A 163 6.67 -6.74 1.27
N ALA A 164 7.33 -7.88 1.02
CA ALA A 164 6.64 -9.14 0.82
C ALA A 164 5.84 -9.59 2.05
N TYR A 165 6.38 -9.40 3.26
CA TYR A 165 5.66 -9.64 4.52
C TYR A 165 4.40 -8.79 4.65
N ALA A 166 4.55 -7.48 4.44
CA ALA A 166 3.47 -6.52 4.61
C ALA A 166 2.36 -6.72 3.57
N LEU A 167 2.73 -6.92 2.31
CA LEU A 167 1.81 -7.25 1.22
C LEU A 167 1.08 -8.58 1.46
N SER A 168 1.81 -9.63 1.86
CA SER A 168 1.19 -10.93 2.17
C SER A 168 0.18 -10.80 3.31
N THR A 169 0.52 -10.04 4.36
CA THR A 169 -0.40 -9.76 5.48
C THR A 169 -1.63 -9.01 4.99
N MET A 170 -1.47 -7.97 4.18
CA MET A 170 -2.60 -7.22 3.62
C MET A 170 -3.52 -8.12 2.77
N ILE A 171 -2.96 -9.05 1.98
CA ILE A 171 -3.77 -9.97 1.17
C ILE A 171 -4.49 -10.98 2.07
N TYR A 172 -3.85 -11.51 3.12
CA TYR A 172 -4.52 -12.36 4.10
C TYR A 172 -5.71 -11.64 4.74
N ASP A 173 -5.48 -10.43 5.27
CA ASP A 173 -6.51 -9.63 5.92
C ASP A 173 -7.63 -9.25 4.92
N SER A 174 -7.29 -9.04 3.63
CA SER A 174 -8.27 -8.81 2.56
C SER A 174 -9.13 -10.03 2.26
N ILE A 175 -8.55 -11.23 2.21
CA ILE A 175 -9.30 -12.48 1.98
C ILE A 175 -10.26 -12.72 3.16
N GLU A 176 -9.79 -12.52 4.40
CA GLU A 176 -10.60 -12.68 5.61
C GLU A 176 -11.75 -11.66 5.67
N ALA A 177 -11.46 -10.39 5.38
CA ALA A 177 -12.48 -9.36 5.31
C ALA A 177 -13.53 -9.67 4.22
N VAL A 178 -13.12 -10.14 3.04
CA VAL A 178 -14.08 -10.50 1.98
C VAL A 178 -14.91 -11.72 2.38
N ASP A 179 -14.32 -12.75 2.99
CA ASP A 179 -15.05 -13.93 3.46
C ASP A 179 -16.09 -13.57 4.53
N SER A 180 -15.70 -12.74 5.50
CA SER A 180 -16.60 -12.32 6.59
C SER A 180 -17.80 -11.49 6.13
N HIS A 181 -17.63 -10.65 5.10
CA HIS A 181 -18.68 -9.78 4.58
C HIS A 181 -19.48 -10.38 3.42
N THR A 182 -19.07 -11.53 2.87
CA THR A 182 -19.73 -12.13 1.71
C THR A 182 -20.90 -13.03 2.15
N PRO A 183 -22.16 -12.64 1.90
CA PRO A 183 -23.30 -13.49 2.24
C PRO A 183 -23.38 -14.72 1.32
N ALA A 184 -24.03 -15.79 1.79
CA ALA A 184 -24.11 -17.06 1.07
C ALA A 184 -24.74 -16.95 -0.33
N ASN A 185 -25.65 -15.98 -0.54
CA ASN A 185 -26.32 -15.73 -1.81
C ASN A 185 -25.52 -14.80 -2.77
N ALA A 186 -24.36 -14.28 -2.37
CA ALA A 186 -23.52 -13.48 -3.26
C ALA A 186 -22.91 -14.35 -4.37
N VAL A 187 -22.77 -13.78 -5.57
CA VAL A 187 -22.17 -14.46 -6.74
C VAL A 187 -20.71 -14.85 -6.50
N ILE A 188 -20.02 -14.11 -5.63
CA ILE A 188 -18.61 -14.36 -5.29
C ILE A 188 -18.43 -15.31 -4.10
N SER A 189 -19.50 -15.83 -3.49
CA SER A 189 -19.39 -16.62 -2.26
C SER A 189 -18.53 -17.88 -2.42
N THR A 190 -18.69 -18.63 -3.51
CA THR A 190 -17.88 -19.83 -3.79
C THR A 190 -16.39 -19.52 -3.98
N PRO A 191 -15.97 -18.61 -4.88
CA PRO A 191 -14.56 -18.30 -5.04
C PRO A 191 -13.94 -17.68 -3.78
N VAL A 192 -14.69 -16.88 -3.01
CA VAL A 192 -14.23 -16.30 -1.74
C VAL A 192 -13.97 -17.39 -0.70
N LYS A 193 -14.93 -18.32 -0.50
CA LYS A 193 -14.75 -19.46 0.41
C LYS A 193 -13.58 -20.35 0.01
N PHE A 194 -13.39 -20.56 -1.30
CA PHE A 194 -12.22 -21.26 -1.81
C PHE A 194 -10.93 -20.51 -1.44
N ALA A 195 -10.87 -19.21 -1.70
CA ALA A 195 -9.72 -18.39 -1.37
C ALA A 195 -9.42 -18.39 0.14
N ALA A 196 -10.43 -18.27 0.99
CA ALA A 196 -10.29 -18.33 2.44
C ALA A 196 -9.74 -19.69 2.90
N LYS A 197 -10.28 -20.79 2.37
CA LYS A 197 -9.82 -22.15 2.66
C LYS A 197 -8.38 -22.40 2.21
N HIS A 198 -7.97 -21.81 1.09
CA HIS A 198 -6.66 -22.00 0.47
C HIS A 198 -5.77 -20.75 0.57
N LYS A 199 -5.99 -19.89 1.56
CA LYS A 199 -5.41 -18.54 1.62
C LYS A 199 -3.88 -18.52 1.50
N ILE A 200 -3.20 -19.49 2.11
CA ILE A 200 -1.73 -19.59 2.03
C ILE A 200 -1.25 -19.77 0.59
N ALA A 201 -1.88 -20.70 -0.16
CA ALA A 201 -1.54 -20.96 -1.54
C ALA A 201 -1.89 -19.76 -2.43
N VAL A 202 -3.07 -19.15 -2.23
CA VAL A 202 -3.51 -17.97 -2.97
C VAL A 202 -2.55 -16.79 -2.78
N VAL A 203 -2.18 -16.47 -1.54
CA VAL A 203 -1.22 -15.41 -1.24
C VAL A 203 0.15 -15.71 -1.84
N GLY A 204 0.62 -16.95 -1.73
CA GLY A 204 1.89 -17.37 -2.34
C GLY A 204 1.89 -17.22 -3.86
N THR A 205 0.81 -17.61 -4.54
CA THR A 205 0.65 -17.43 -5.99
C THR A 205 0.62 -15.96 -6.40
N ILE A 206 -0.12 -15.13 -5.66
CA ILE A 206 -0.17 -13.68 -5.93
C ILE A 206 1.22 -13.07 -5.77
N LEU A 207 1.94 -13.39 -4.69
CA LEU A 207 3.28 -12.86 -4.47
C LEU A 207 4.27 -13.34 -5.53
N ALA A 208 4.19 -14.60 -5.96
CA ALA A 208 5.03 -15.12 -7.04
C ALA A 208 4.78 -14.34 -8.35
N GLY A 209 3.51 -14.07 -8.68
CA GLY A 209 3.14 -13.27 -9.85
C GLY A 209 3.66 -11.83 -9.76
N LEU A 210 3.55 -11.19 -8.59
CA LEU A 210 4.05 -9.84 -8.37
C LEU A 210 5.58 -9.78 -8.38
N THR A 211 6.25 -10.77 -7.83
CA THR A 211 7.72 -10.90 -7.90
C THR A 211 8.17 -11.00 -9.35
N LEU A 212 7.55 -11.89 -10.14
CA LEU A 212 7.88 -12.03 -11.56
C LEU A 212 7.67 -10.72 -12.33
N PHE A 213 6.56 -10.04 -12.08
CA PHE A 213 6.28 -8.74 -12.71
C PHE A 213 7.31 -7.69 -12.32
N TYR A 214 7.69 -7.62 -11.05
CA TYR A 214 8.68 -6.68 -10.53
C TYR A 214 10.06 -6.90 -11.16
N GLU A 215 10.60 -8.12 -11.07
CA GLU A 215 11.91 -8.48 -11.63
C GLU A 215 11.97 -8.25 -13.14
N THR A 216 10.90 -8.59 -13.87
CA THR A 216 10.82 -8.34 -15.30
C THR A 216 10.84 -6.84 -15.60
N SER A 217 10.12 -6.05 -14.81
CA SER A 217 10.07 -4.59 -14.96
C SER A 217 11.45 -3.97 -14.70
N GLU A 218 12.15 -4.41 -13.66
CA GLU A 218 13.51 -3.93 -13.36
C GLU A 218 14.50 -4.29 -14.47
N PHE A 219 14.46 -5.52 -14.99
CA PHE A 219 15.27 -5.91 -16.14
C PHE A 219 15.03 -5.00 -17.35
N LEU A 220 13.76 -4.73 -17.67
CA LEU A 220 13.40 -3.86 -18.80
C LEU A 220 13.84 -2.41 -18.57
N ILE A 221 13.67 -1.88 -17.36
CA ILE A 221 14.12 -0.54 -16.97
C ILE A 221 15.64 -0.45 -17.06
N HIS A 222 16.37 -1.42 -16.49
CA HIS A 222 17.83 -1.47 -16.55
C HIS A 222 18.35 -1.41 -18.00
N LYS A 223 17.77 -2.19 -18.90
CA LYS A 223 18.13 -2.15 -20.34
C LYS A 223 17.80 -0.81 -20.99
N ALA A 224 16.66 -0.22 -20.66
CA ALA A 224 16.25 1.08 -21.20
C ALA A 224 17.17 2.21 -20.71
N GLU A 225 17.52 2.23 -19.42
CA GLU A 225 18.42 3.22 -18.83
C GLU A 225 19.83 3.10 -19.40
N LEU A 226 20.37 1.89 -19.53
CA LEU A 226 21.68 1.66 -20.17
C LEU A 226 21.70 2.24 -21.59
N LYS A 227 20.67 1.93 -22.38
CA LYS A 227 20.56 2.44 -23.75
C LYS A 227 20.51 3.98 -23.77
N ALA A 228 19.76 4.59 -22.86
CA ALA A 228 19.65 6.05 -22.74
C ALA A 228 20.97 6.72 -22.29
N ARG A 229 21.90 5.96 -21.70
CA ARG A 229 23.17 6.44 -21.16
C ARG A 229 24.39 5.90 -21.91
N ASN A 230 24.25 5.52 -23.17
CA ASN A 230 25.34 4.97 -23.99
C ASN A 230 26.07 3.78 -23.31
N ASN A 231 25.33 2.96 -22.57
CA ASN A 231 25.80 1.85 -21.76
C ASN A 231 26.74 2.23 -20.59
N ASP A 232 26.72 3.48 -20.14
CA ASP A 232 27.43 3.91 -18.94
C ASP A 232 26.64 3.55 -17.67
N VAL A 233 27.05 2.46 -17.01
CA VAL A 233 26.47 1.97 -15.75
C VAL A 233 26.55 3.00 -14.62
N SER A 234 27.51 3.93 -14.64
CA SER A 234 27.63 4.94 -13.57
C SER A 234 26.49 5.95 -13.56
N GLN A 235 25.79 6.10 -14.70
CA GLN A 235 24.74 7.10 -14.94
C GLN A 235 23.30 6.56 -14.85
N ILE A 236 23.13 5.28 -14.55
CA ILE A 236 21.81 4.66 -14.35
C ILE A 236 21.54 4.44 -12.87
N ASN A 237 20.27 4.33 -12.50
CA ASN A 237 19.89 4.00 -11.12
C ASN A 237 19.55 2.52 -10.98
N MET A 238 18.86 1.96 -11.97
CA MET A 238 18.39 0.60 -11.90
C MET A 238 19.52 -0.38 -12.22
N MET A 239 19.92 -1.15 -11.22
CA MET A 239 20.87 -2.25 -11.37
C MET A 239 20.08 -3.55 -11.42
N TRP A 240 20.44 -4.45 -12.32
CA TRP A 240 19.80 -5.76 -12.40
C TRP A 240 20.86 -6.82 -12.71
N SER A 241 20.80 -7.94 -11.98
CA SER A 241 21.58 -9.13 -12.28
C SER A 241 20.80 -10.39 -11.91
N LEU A 242 21.08 -11.49 -12.60
CA LEU A 242 20.45 -12.78 -12.27
C LEU A 242 20.73 -13.19 -10.81
N LYS A 243 21.92 -12.86 -10.30
CA LYS A 243 22.30 -13.19 -8.93
C LYS A 243 21.41 -12.43 -7.94
N ASP A 244 21.23 -11.13 -8.13
CA ASP A 244 20.44 -10.28 -7.23
C ASP A 244 18.97 -10.70 -7.28
N THR A 245 18.42 -10.95 -8.48
CA THR A 245 17.06 -11.50 -8.65
C THR A 245 16.84 -12.80 -7.86
N ILE A 246 17.82 -13.71 -7.79
CA ILE A 246 17.70 -14.92 -6.96
C ILE A 246 17.58 -14.55 -5.48
N TYR A 247 18.39 -13.61 -4.99
CA TYR A 247 18.31 -13.16 -3.61
C TYR A 247 17.02 -12.39 -3.31
N ASP A 248 16.47 -11.65 -4.26
CA ASP A 248 15.20 -10.94 -4.12
C ASP A 248 14.03 -11.92 -4.06
N ILE A 249 14.04 -12.97 -4.89
CA ILE A 249 13.07 -14.07 -4.81
C ILE A 249 13.15 -14.76 -3.45
N LEU A 250 14.35 -15.07 -2.96
CA LEU A 250 14.54 -15.68 -1.64
C LEU A 250 14.05 -14.75 -0.52
N SER A 251 14.35 -13.45 -0.61
CA SER A 251 13.93 -12.44 0.35
C SER A 251 12.41 -12.28 0.39
N ASN A 252 11.76 -12.21 -0.77
CA ASN A 252 10.30 -12.18 -0.88
C ASN A 252 9.68 -13.46 -0.29
N THR A 253 10.29 -14.62 -0.57
CA THR A 253 9.85 -15.91 -0.01
C THR A 253 9.94 -15.93 1.51
N MET A 254 11.03 -15.40 2.09
CA MET A 254 11.17 -15.26 3.55
C MET A 254 10.11 -14.33 4.15
N GLY A 255 9.83 -13.19 3.50
CA GLY A 255 8.76 -12.28 3.91
C GLY A 255 7.38 -12.95 3.93
N TRP A 256 7.05 -13.70 2.87
CA TRP A 256 5.82 -14.48 2.80
C TRP A 256 5.74 -15.60 3.83
N ALA A 257 6.83 -16.34 4.04
CA ALA A 257 6.89 -17.40 5.04
C ALA A 257 6.63 -16.83 6.45
N ALA A 258 7.25 -15.69 6.78
CA ALA A 258 7.00 -14.98 8.02
C ALA A 258 5.53 -14.52 8.14
N ALA A 259 4.96 -13.92 7.10
CA ALA A 259 3.55 -13.51 7.10
C ALA A 259 2.63 -14.73 7.29
N THR A 260 2.92 -15.84 6.62
CA THR A 260 2.18 -17.09 6.74
C THR A 260 2.25 -17.66 8.16
N TYR A 261 3.41 -17.63 8.79
CA TYR A 261 3.59 -18.06 10.18
C TYR A 261 2.76 -17.21 11.16
N PHE A 262 2.82 -15.88 11.04
CA PHE A 262 2.16 -14.98 11.98
C PHE A 262 0.67 -14.75 11.71
N ARG A 263 0.23 -14.87 10.45
CA ARG A 263 -1.13 -14.52 9.98
C ARG A 263 -1.85 -15.68 9.32
N GLY A 264 -1.18 -16.46 8.49
CA GLY A 264 -1.79 -17.56 7.73
C GLY A 264 -2.48 -18.63 8.59
N GLY A 265 -2.03 -18.82 9.84
CA GLY A 265 -2.64 -19.77 10.79
C GLY A 265 -3.75 -19.21 11.68
N ARG A 266 -4.01 -17.90 11.69
CA ARG A 266 -5.10 -17.31 12.48
C ARG A 266 -6.43 -17.60 11.78
N ARG A 267 -7.40 -18.07 12.53
CA ARG A 267 -8.80 -18.25 12.13
C ARG A 267 -9.65 -17.24 12.85
#